data_AF-A0A090X8M9-F1
#
_entry.id   AF-A0A090X8M9-F1
#
_cell.length_a   1.000
_cell.length_b   1.000
_cell.length_c   1.000
_cell.angle_alpha   90.00
_cell.angle_beta   90.00
_cell.angle_gamma   90.00
#
_symmetry.space_group_name_H-M   'P 1'
#
loop_
_entity.id
_entity.type
_entity.pdbx_description
1 polymer ?
#
loop_
_entity_poly.entity_id
_entity_poly.type
_entity_poly.pdbx_seq_one_letter_code
_entity_poly.pdbx_strand_id
1 'polypeptide(L)'
;VLVSVFAANVRLTSSKNGWMTTDICLEWLSRVWGPNIDDVRRLLVIDQAPIHKTKAVMDTAEASATDIVHIPGGCTGILQPADVYWNESF
;
A
#
# COMPACT_ATOMS: atom_id res chain seq x y z
N VAL A 1 5.18 6.95 13.88
CA VAL A 1 4.91 5.63 13.27
C VAL A 1 5.79 4.59 13.95
N LEU A 2 5.28 3.39 14.20
CA LEU A 2 6.09 2.28 14.69
C LEU A 2 6.51 1.45 13.47
N VAL A 3 7.82 1.35 13.22
CA VAL A 3 8.37 0.37 12.28
C VAL A 3 8.88 -0.78 13.13
N SER A 4 8.19 -1.91 13.06
CA SER A 4 8.55 -3.12 13.79
C SER A 4 8.92 -4.20 12.78
N VAL A 5 10.11 -4.77 12.92
CA VAL A 5 10.55 -5.95 12.16
C VAL A 5 9.98 -7.18 12.88
N PHE A 6 8.89 -7.75 12.36
CA PHE A 6 8.20 -8.88 12.98
C PHE A 6 8.90 -10.22 12.70
N ALA A 7 9.62 -10.32 11.58
CA ALA A 7 10.53 -11.41 11.19
C ALA A 7 11.56 -10.82 10.21
N ALA A 8 12.71 -11.48 10.00
CA ALA A 8 13.84 -10.92 9.22
C ALA A 8 13.45 -10.38 7.82
N ASN A 9 12.38 -10.90 7.22
CA ASN A 9 11.93 -10.57 5.87
C ASN A 9 10.57 -9.85 5.82
N VAL A 10 10.03 -9.41 6.96
CA VAL A 10 8.73 -8.72 7.03
C VAL A 10 8.95 -7.27 7.39
N ARG A 11 8.51 -6.37 6.51
CA ARG A 11 8.49 -4.92 6.73
C ARG A 11 7.06 -4.47 6.96
N LEU A 12 6.83 -3.73 8.05
CA LEU A 12 5.52 -3.20 8.41
C LEU A 12 5.63 -1.71 8.78
N THR A 13 4.63 -0.95 8.37
CA THR A 13 4.35 0.40 8.89
C THR A 13 2.95 0.42 9.50
N SER A 14 2.80 0.88 10.74
CA SER A 14 1.49 0.97 11.41
C SER A 14 1.36 2.19 12.33
N SER A 15 0.12 2.59 12.57
CA SER A 15 -0.26 3.55 13.63
C SER A 15 -0.56 2.83 14.94
N LYS A 16 -0.48 3.56 16.05
CA LYS A 16 -0.90 3.06 17.37
C LYS A 16 -2.38 2.69 17.44
N ASN A 17 -3.22 3.33 16.64
CA ASN A 17 -4.67 3.11 16.63
C ASN A 17 -5.14 2.22 15.45
N GLY A 18 -4.21 1.65 14.67
CA GLY A 18 -4.51 0.77 13.55
C GLY A 18 -5.03 1.47 12.28
N TRP A 19 -5.32 2.77 12.33
CA TRP A 19 -5.79 3.52 11.16
C TRP A 19 -4.66 3.93 10.23
N MET A 20 -4.86 3.74 8.93
CA MET A 20 -4.00 4.31 7.90
C MET A 20 -4.31 5.80 7.73
N THR A 21 -3.28 6.64 7.76
CA THR A 21 -3.34 8.06 7.40
C THR A 21 -2.52 8.31 6.14
N THR A 22 -2.66 9.48 5.53
CA THR A 22 -1.81 9.88 4.40
C THR A 22 -0.32 9.74 4.72
N ASP A 23 0.12 10.25 5.88
CA ASP A 23 1.53 10.20 6.28
C ASP A 23 2.04 8.76 6.43
N ILE A 24 1.22 7.85 6.95
CA ILE A 24 1.59 6.43 7.09
C ILE A 24 1.61 5.75 5.72
N CYS A 25 0.69 6.10 4.82
CA CYS A 25 0.68 5.59 3.46
C CYS A 25 1.93 6.04 2.68
N LEU A 26 2.36 7.29 2.86
CA LEU A 26 3.61 7.81 2.29
C LEU A 26 4.83 7.08 2.85
N GLU A 27 4.86 6.83 4.16
CA GLU A 27 5.93 6.06 4.78
C GLU A 27 5.98 4.61 4.26
N TRP A 28 4.81 3.98 4.11
CA TRP A 28 4.68 2.64 3.54
C TRP A 28 5.20 2.61 2.09
N LEU A 29 4.79 3.56 1.26
CA LEU A 29 5.27 3.67 -0.13
C LEU A 29 6.79 3.84 -0.19
N SER A 30 7.36 4.67 0.68
CA SER A 30 8.80 4.94 0.67
C SER A 30 9.64 3.77 1.20
N ARG A 31 9.18 3.06 2.24
CA ARG A 31 10.01 2.08 2.98
C ARG A 31 9.69 0.62 2.70
N VAL A 32 8.41 0.33 2.47
CA VAL A 32 7.91 -1.03 2.25
C VAL A 32 7.79 -1.31 0.77
N TRP A 33 7.02 -0.50 0.04
CA TRP A 33 6.96 -0.59 -1.42
C TRP A 33 8.31 -0.21 -2.04
N GLY A 34 8.96 0.82 -1.49
CA GLY A 34 10.35 1.16 -1.78
C GLY A 34 10.54 1.87 -3.11
N PRO A 35 11.76 2.39 -3.36
CA PRO A 35 12.14 2.96 -4.64
C PRO A 35 12.18 1.90 -5.74
N ASN A 36 12.09 2.33 -7.00
CA ASN A 36 12.39 1.48 -8.14
C ASN A 36 13.89 1.19 -8.17
N ILE A 37 14.29 -0.07 -7.94
CA ILE A 37 15.71 -0.49 -7.90
C ILE A 37 16.14 -1.29 -9.12
N ASP A 38 15.17 -1.82 -9.88
CA ASP A 38 15.37 -2.70 -11.02
C ASP A 38 15.04 -2.03 -12.37
N ASP A 39 14.74 -0.72 -12.34
CA ASP A 39 14.35 0.10 -13.50
C ASP A 39 13.09 -0.41 -14.21
N VAL A 40 12.20 -1.09 -13.47
CA VAL A 40 10.93 -1.60 -13.97
C VAL A 40 9.79 -0.76 -13.42
N ARG A 41 8.90 -0.28 -14.30
CA ARG A 41 7.68 0.41 -13.87
C ARG A 41 6.74 -0.61 -13.21
N ARG A 42 6.26 -0.30 -12.01
CA ARG A 42 5.48 -1.23 -11.16
C ARG A 42 4.01 -0.85 -11.14
N LEU A 43 3.14 -1.85 -10.94
CA LEU A 43 1.71 -1.64 -10.76
C LEU A 43 1.33 -1.93 -9.31
N LEU A 44 0.72 -0.95 -8.65
CA LEU A 44 0.16 -1.09 -7.31
C LEU A 44 -1.37 -1.08 -7.39
N VAL A 45 -2.01 -2.22 -7.10
CA VAL A 45 -3.46 -2.38 -7.09
C VAL A 45 -3.97 -2.32 -5.65
N ILE A 46 -4.79 -1.32 -5.33
CA ILE A 46 -5.28 -1.05 -3.96
C ILE A 46 -6.75 -0.61 -3.98
N ASP A 47 -7.43 -0.62 -2.84
CA ASP A 47 -8.81 -0.14 -2.73
C ASP A 47 -8.94 1.38 -2.98
N GLN A 48 -10.18 1.87 -2.93
CA GLN A 48 -10.52 3.27 -3.21
C GLN A 48 -10.60 4.15 -1.96
N ALA A 49 -9.98 3.77 -0.83
CA ALA A 49 -10.00 4.60 0.36
C ALA A 49 -9.44 6.01 0.04
N PRO A 50 -10.06 7.10 0.54
CA PRO A 50 -9.65 8.47 0.19
C PRO A 50 -8.18 8.78 0.45
N ILE A 51 -7.59 8.15 1.48
CA ILE A 51 -6.19 8.28 1.85
C ILE A 51 -5.21 7.86 0.73
N HIS A 52 -5.56 6.87 -0.09
CA HIS A 52 -4.75 6.38 -1.21
C HIS A 52 -4.78 7.31 -2.42
N LYS A 53 -5.76 8.22 -2.47
CA LYS A 53 -6.02 9.10 -3.63
C LYS A 53 -5.53 10.53 -3.41
N THR A 54 -4.89 10.80 -2.28
CA THR A 54 -4.35 12.14 -2.01
C THR A 54 -3.26 12.48 -3.03
N LYS A 55 -3.14 13.75 -3.39
CA LYS A 55 -2.10 14.21 -4.33
C LYS A 55 -0.69 13.77 -3.92
N ALA A 56 -0.37 13.87 -2.63
CA ALA A 56 0.93 13.48 -2.11
C ALA A 56 1.23 11.99 -2.35
N VAL A 57 0.24 11.12 -2.17
CA VAL A 57 0.37 9.67 -2.42
C VAL A 57 0.58 9.39 -3.90
N MET A 58 -0.23 10.01 -4.78
CA MET A 58 -0.10 9.84 -6.23
C MET A 58 1.25 10.35 -6.76
N ASP A 59 1.70 11.52 -6.30
CA ASP A 59 2.99 12.11 -6.69
C ASP A 59 4.17 11.22 -6.22
N THR A 60 4.08 10.64 -5.02
CA THR A 60 5.12 9.76 -4.47
C THR A 60 5.19 8.43 -5.23
N ALA A 61 4.04 7.89 -5.65
CA ALA A 61 4.00 6.69 -6.47
C ALA A 61 4.63 6.93 -7.85
N GLU A 62 4.29 8.04 -8.52
CA GLU A 62 4.89 8.39 -9.82
C GLU A 62 6.40 8.58 -9.70
N ALA A 63 6.88 9.29 -8.67
CA ALA A 63 8.31 9.46 -8.40
C ALA A 63 9.03 8.12 -8.13
N SER A 64 8.29 7.07 -7.76
CA SER A 64 8.77 5.71 -7.54
C SER A 64 8.52 4.78 -8.74
N ALA A 65 8.25 5.35 -9.92
CA ALA A 65 7.88 4.65 -11.15
C ALA A 65 6.77 3.60 -10.92
N THR A 66 5.71 4.02 -10.22
CA THR A 66 4.58 3.16 -9.84
C THR A 66 3.26 3.74 -10.32
N ASP A 67 2.53 2.94 -11.10
CA ASP A 67 1.13 3.21 -11.45
C ASP A 67 0.22 2.69 -10.35
N ILE A 68 -0.71 3.52 -9.87
CA ILE A 68 -1.75 3.08 -8.93
C ILE A 68 -3.04 2.79 -9.70
N VAL A 69 -3.54 1.56 -9.54
CA VAL A 69 -4.86 1.16 -10.00
C VAL A 69 -5.76 0.95 -8.79
N HIS A 70 -6.87 1.67 -8.77
CA HIS A 70 -7.81 1.61 -7.66
C HIS A 70 -8.97 0.66 -7.97
N ILE A 71 -9.20 -0.32 -7.09
CA ILE A 71 -10.26 -1.33 -7.24
C ILE A 71 -11.63 -0.67 -7.09
N PRO A 72 -12.58 -0.84 -8.04
CA PRO A 72 -13.90 -0.23 -7.93
C PRO A 72 -14.62 -0.53 -6.60
N GLY A 73 -15.39 0.43 -6.11
CA GLY A 73 -16.15 0.29 -4.87
C GLY A 73 -17.08 -0.92 -4.92
N GLY A 74 -17.09 -1.72 -3.85
CA GLY A 74 -17.87 -2.97 -3.78
C GLY A 74 -17.21 -4.18 -4.45
N CYS A 75 -16.02 -4.04 -5.03
CA CYS A 75 -15.32 -5.13 -5.71
C CYS A 75 -14.09 -5.67 -4.96
N THR A 76 -13.77 -5.21 -3.75
CA THR A 76 -12.56 -5.68 -3.04
C THR A 76 -12.62 -7.18 -2.73
N GLY A 77 -13.76 -7.70 -2.24
CA GLY A 77 -13.99 -9.13 -2.04
C GLY A 77 -14.08 -9.99 -3.32
N ILE A 78 -13.78 -9.42 -4.49
CA ILE A 78 -13.75 -10.12 -5.78
C ILE A 78 -12.38 -9.93 -6.45
N LEU A 79 -11.86 -8.70 -6.40
CA LEU A 79 -10.68 -8.26 -7.16
C LEU A 79 -9.45 -8.00 -6.29
N GLN A 80 -9.58 -7.86 -4.97
CA GLN A 80 -8.47 -7.61 -4.06
C GLN A 80 -7.91 -8.95 -3.56
N PRO A 81 -6.71 -9.37 -4.00
CA PRO A 81 -6.16 -10.67 -3.59
C PRO A 81 -5.99 -10.79 -2.06
N ALA A 82 -5.72 -9.68 -1.38
CA ALA A 82 -5.63 -9.65 0.07
C ALA A 82 -6.94 -10.05 0.74
N ASP A 83 -8.08 -9.58 0.24
CA ASP A 83 -9.40 -9.89 0.81
C ASP A 83 -9.88 -11.29 0.43
N VAL A 84 -9.54 -11.75 -0.79
CA VAL A 84 -10.02 -13.03 -1.33
C VAL A 84 -9.16 -14.22 -0.92
N TYR A 85 -7.88 -14.02 -0.58
CA TYR A 85 -6.97 -15.16 -0.31
C TYR A 85 -6.14 -15.02 0.95
N TRP A 86 -5.65 -13.83 1.30
CA TRP A 86 -4.71 -13.68 2.43
C TRP A 86 -5.43 -13.53 3.76
N ASN A 87 -6.53 -12.78 3.77
CA ASN A 87 -7.29 -12.44 4.97
C ASN A 87 -8.50 -13.37 5.18
N GLU A 88 -8.74 -14.34 4.29
CA GLU A 88 -9.81 -15.31 4.50
C GLU A 88 -9.55 -16.16 5.75
N SER A 89 -10.62 -16.44 6.49
CA SER A 89 -10.55 -17.29 7.68
C SER A 89 -10.47 -18.76 7.25
N PHE A 90 -9.53 -19.50 7.84
CA PHE A 90 -9.35 -20.94 7.61
C PHE A 90 -10.49 -21.79 8.17
#